data_AF-A0A4Q3VCY8-F1
#
_entry.id   AF-A0A4Q3VCY8-F1
#
_cell.length_a   1.000
_cell.length_b   1.000
_cell.length_c   1.000
_cell.angle_alpha   90.00
_cell.angle_beta   90.00
_cell.angle_gamma   90.00
#
_symmetry.space_group_name_H-M   'P 1'
#
loop_
_entity.id
_entity.type
_entity.pdbx_description
1 polymer ?
#
loop_
_entity_poly.entity_id
_entity_poly.type
_entity_poly.pdbx_seq_one_letter_code
_entity_poly.pdbx_strand_id
1 'polypeptide(L)' 'MLRLGTQELLLVAGVVVVLFGGAKIPELMRGLGQGLSEYKKGLAESQRSDSKDAA' A
#
# COMPACT_ATOMS: atom_id res chain seq x y z
N MET A 1 -15.00 -26.09 6.87
CA MET A 1 -13.92 -25.12 7.17
C MET A 1 -13.73 -24.25 5.94
N LEU A 2 -13.93 -22.94 6.06
CA LEU A 2 -13.66 -21.98 4.97
C LEU A 2 -12.19 -22.12 4.59
N ARG A 3 -11.91 -22.77 3.46
CA ARG A 3 -10.55 -22.75 2.93
C ARG A 3 -10.44 -21.37 2.31
N LEU A 4 -9.45 -20.57 2.70
CA LEU A 4 -9.19 -19.31 2.00
C LEU A 4 -8.59 -19.66 0.63
N GLY A 5 -9.45 -20.10 -0.29
CA GLY A 5 -9.10 -20.43 -1.65
C GLY A 5 -9.19 -19.20 -2.54
N THR A 6 -8.64 -19.35 -3.74
CA THR A 6 -8.70 -18.32 -4.79
C THR A 6 -10.15 -17.89 -5.06
N GLN A 7 -11.11 -18.81 -4.92
CA GLN A 7 -12.53 -18.54 -5.17
C GLN A 7 -13.17 -17.65 -4.11
N GLU A 8 -12.95 -17.89 -2.81
CA GLU A 8 -13.43 -16.97 -1.77
C GLU A 8 -12.78 -15.59 -1.89
N LEU A 9 -11.48 -15.53 -2.19
CA LEU A 9 -10.77 -14.26 -2.35
C LEU A 9 -11.31 -13.45 -3.53
N LEU A 10 -11.60 -14.10 -4.66
CA LEU A 10 -12.23 -13.46 -5.82
C LEU A 10 -13.64 -12.93 -5.50
N LEU A 11 -14.42 -13.68 -4.73
CA LEU A 11 -15.77 -13.27 -4.34
C LEU A 11 -15.73 -12.05 -3.41
N VAL A 12 -14.83 -12.05 -2.41
CA VAL A 12 -14.60 -10.89 -1.54
C VAL A 12 -14.10 -9.70 -2.34
N ALA A 13 -13.11 -9.89 -3.21
CA ALA A 13 -12.61 -8.83 -4.09
C ALA A 13 -13.74 -8.24 -4.97
N GLY A 14 -14.61 -9.10 -5.51
CA GLY A 14 -15.80 -8.69 -6.25
C GLY A 14 -16.74 -7.80 -5.42
N VAL A 15 -17.06 -8.20 -4.19
CA VAL A 15 -17.89 -7.40 -3.27
C VAL A 15 -17.24 -6.04 -2.99
N VAL A 16 -15.93 -6.01 -2.70
CA VAL A 16 -15.21 -4.75 -2.47
C VAL A 16 -15.26 -3.85 -3.71
N VAL A 17 -15.08 -4.41 -4.92
CA VAL A 17 -15.18 -3.66 -6.17
C VAL A 17 -16.60 -3.12 -6.41
N VAL A 18 -17.65 -3.83 -6.02
CA VAL A 18 -19.04 -3.33 -6.15
C VAL A 18 -19.30 -2.19 -5.16
N LEU A 19 -18.81 -2.28 -3.92
CA LEU A 19 -19.02 -1.27 -2.90
C LEU A 19 -18.22 0.01 -3.16
N PHE A 20 -16.96 -0.13 -3.56
CA PHE A 20 -16.05 1.01 -3.75
C PHE A 20 -15.95 1.47 -5.21
N GLY A 21 -16.33 0.63 -6.17
CA GLY A 21 -16.12 0.86 -7.60
C GLY A 21 -14.70 0.50 -8.04
N GLY A 22 -14.57 -0.05 -9.25
CA GLY A 22 -13.28 -0.45 -9.82
C GLY A 22 -12.28 0.69 -9.98
N ALA A 23 -12.75 1.95 -10.07
CA ALA A 23 -11.90 3.13 -10.17
C ALA A 23 -11.33 3.61 -8.83
N LYS A 24 -12.00 3.30 -7.70
CA LYS A 24 -11.62 3.86 -6.40
C LYS A 24 -10.48 3.11 -5.73
N ILE A 25 -10.37 1.80 -5.97
CA ILE A 25 -9.24 1.00 -5.48
C ILE A 25 -7.90 1.50 -6.06
N PRO A 26 -7.74 1.70 -7.39
CA PRO A 26 -6.53 2.29 -7.97
C PRO A 26 -6.22 3.69 -7.44
N GLU A 27 -7.24 4.54 -7.26
CA GLU A 27 -7.06 5.90 -6.75
C GLU A 27 -6.52 5.90 -5.32
N LEU A 28 -7.08 5.06 -4.45
CA LEU A 28 -6.63 4.85 -3.07
C LEU A 28 -5.22 4.25 -3.01
N MET A 29 -4.93 3.24 -3.86
CA MET A 29 -3.59 2.67 -3.95
C MET A 29 -2.55 3.69 -4.41
N ARG A 30 -2.90 4.57 -5.34
CA ARG A 30 -1.99 5.61 -5.83
C ARG A 30 -1.67 6.63 -4.75
N GLY A 31 -2.68 7.08 -4.00
CA GLY A 31 -2.50 7.98 -2.86
C GLY A 31 -1.67 7.34 -1.73
N LEU A 32 -1.99 6.10 -1.36
CA LEU A 32 -1.24 5.35 -0.35
C LEU A 32 0.21 5.07 -0.78
N GLY A 33 0.41 4.72 -2.05
CA GLY A 33 1.73 4.44 -2.62
C GLY A 33 2.62 5.68 -2.66
N GLN A 34 2.06 6.85 -2.98
CA GLN A 34 2.77 8.12 -2.90
C GLN A 34 3.17 8.46 -1.45
N GLY A 35 2.24 8.34 -0.49
CA GLY A 35 2.53 8.58 0.92
C GLY A 35 3.60 7.63 1.48
N LEU A 36 3.52 6.34 1.14
CA LEU A 36 4.52 5.34 1.56
C LEU A 36 5.88 5.58 0.90
N SER A 37 5.91 6.05 -0.35
CA SER A 37 7.15 6.40 -1.06
C SER A 37 7.86 7.58 -0.39
N GLU A 38 7.14 8.66 -0.10
CA GLU A 38 7.71 9.83 0.59
C GLU A 38 8.13 9.49 2.03
N TYR A 39 7.36 8.67 2.74
CA TYR A 39 7.74 8.16 4.05
C TYR A 39 9.07 7.38 4.00
N LYS A 40 9.23 6.48 3.04
CA LYS A 40 10.46 5.70 2.87
C LYS A 40 11.66 6.58 2.51
N LYS A 41 11.46 7.61 1.67
CA LYS A 41 12.52 8.58 1.33
C LYS A 41 12.96 9.36 2.57
N GLY A 42 12.01 9.89 3.35
CA GLY A 42 12.32 10.62 4.59
C GLY A 42 13.12 9.77 5.59
N LEU A 43 12.75 8.50 5.77
CA LEU A 43 13.52 7.58 6.62
C LEU A 43 14.94 7.34 6.11
N ALA A 44 15.13 7.23 4.79
CA ALA A 44 16.43 7.01 4.18
C ALA A 44 17.33 8.26 4.25
N GLU A 45 16.75 9.45 4.11
CA GLU A 45 17.43 10.74 4.30
C GLU A 45 17.91 10.87 5.74
N SER A 46 17.04 10.58 6.72
CA SER A 46 17.36 10.68 8.15
C SER A 46 18.50 9.76 8.56
N GLN A 47 18.54 8.53 8.04
CA GLN A 47 19.64 7.60 8.33
C GLN A 47 20.96 7.98 7.64
N ARG A 48 20.91 8.65 6.48
CA ARG A 48 22.12 9.12 5.79
C ARG A 48 22.74 10.35 6.47
N SER A 49 21.92 11.22 7.06
CA SER A 49 22.40 12.39 7.80
C SER A 49 23.16 11.98 9.07
N ASP A 50 22.64 11.00 9.85
CA ASP A 50 23.34 10.45 11.02
C ASP A 50 24.72 9.83 10.70
N SER A 51 24.92 9.38 9.46
CA SER A 51 26.20 8.78 9.03
C SER A 51 27.23 9.79 8.52
N LYS A 52 26.81 11.01 8.16
CA LYS A 52 27.70 12.06 7.63
C LYS A 52 28.24 13.01 8.70
N ASP A 53 27.55 13.12 9.83
CA ASP A 53 27.96 14.00 10.93
C ASP A 53 28.95 13.33 11.90
N ALA A 54 29.28 12.05 11.69
CA ALA A 54 30.22 11.28 12.51
C ALA A 54 31.63 11.11 11.88
N ALA A 55 31.92 11.78 10.75
CA ALA A 55 33.20 11.70 10.03
C ALA A 55 33.95 13.06 10.02
#